data_AF-A0A401TVW3-F1
#
_entry.id   AF-A0A401TVW3-F1
#
_cell.length_a   1.000
_cell.length_b   1.000
_cell.length_c   1.000
_cell.angle_alpha   90.00
_cell.angle_beta   90.00
_cell.angle_gamma   90.00
#
_symmetry.space_group_name_H-M   'P 1'
#
loop_
_entity.id
_entity.type
_entity.pdbx_description
1 polymer ?
#
loop_
_entity_poly.entity_id
_entity_poly.type
_entity_poly.pdbx_seq_one_letter_code
_entity_poly.pdbx_strand_id
1 'polypeptide(L)'
;FSDAAADLTPSALPDIYRDEPLVLAAKLDKLAGSIEIKGRIGDRPWSVTLPVANAAEGKGLSKLWARRKIADAEVARTTRQQSPEDADKTILALALAHQIVTRLTSLVAVDKTPSRPEGEPLKLSELPLNLPAGWDFAKVFGERPSLPAAPTERRADAGDGKLQLAALKRSPVATQGPGTIQLPKTATDAELKMIAGVILLTVSLLLLVFNRRQTSPQ
;
A
#
# COMPACT_ATOMS: atom_id res chain seq x y z
N PHE A 1 -6.50 44.26 11.34
CA PHE A 1 -7.81 44.41 10.67
C PHE A 1 -8.68 45.29 11.55
N SER A 2 -9.33 46.30 11.00
CA SER A 2 -10.05 47.30 11.81
C SER A 2 -11.46 46.88 12.24
N ASP A 3 -12.11 45.95 11.51
CA ASP A 3 -13.54 45.67 11.69
C ASP A 3 -13.92 44.20 11.38
N ALA A 4 -12.95 43.29 11.40
CA ALA A 4 -13.11 41.89 10.99
C ALA A 4 -12.22 40.96 11.83
N ALA A 5 -12.76 39.80 12.23
CA ALA A 5 -11.98 38.72 12.81
C ALA A 5 -11.24 37.97 11.69
N ALA A 6 -9.92 37.86 11.80
CA ALA A 6 -9.08 37.27 10.76
C ALA A 6 -8.25 36.12 11.30
N ASP A 7 -8.31 34.98 10.62
CA ASP A 7 -7.38 33.87 10.83
C ASP A 7 -6.26 33.93 9.78
N LEU A 8 -5.05 34.26 10.23
CA LEU A 8 -3.88 34.58 9.41
C LEU A 8 -2.84 33.45 9.44
N THR A 9 -2.10 33.29 8.34
CA THR A 9 -0.93 32.42 8.22
C THR A 9 0.14 33.06 7.33
N PRO A 10 1.45 32.91 7.64
CA PRO A 10 2.02 32.09 8.70
C PRO A 10 1.82 32.67 10.11
N SER A 11 1.82 31.80 11.12
CA SER A 11 1.70 32.19 12.54
C SER A 11 2.92 32.95 13.05
N ALA A 12 4.11 32.60 12.56
CA ALA A 12 5.35 33.32 12.79
C ALA A 12 5.78 34.05 11.50
N LEU A 13 5.93 35.36 11.57
CA LEU A 13 6.35 36.17 10.41
C LEU A 13 7.87 36.04 10.23
N PRO A 14 8.36 35.63 9.05
CA PRO A 14 9.79 35.58 8.76
C PRO A 14 10.33 36.97 8.40
N ASP A 15 11.65 37.11 8.47
CA ASP A 15 12.35 38.26 7.90
C ASP A 15 12.26 38.24 6.36
N ILE A 16 12.15 39.42 5.76
CA ILE A 16 11.99 39.58 4.31
C ILE A 16 13.33 39.95 3.70
N TYR A 17 13.79 39.13 2.76
CA TYR A 17 15.01 39.37 2.00
C TYR A 17 14.69 39.89 0.59
N ARG A 18 15.69 40.47 -0.06
CA ARG A 18 15.57 40.89 -1.46
C ARG A 18 15.25 39.67 -2.31
N ASP A 19 14.32 39.84 -3.26
CA ASP A 19 13.86 38.80 -4.19
C ASP A 19 13.06 37.64 -3.57
N GLU A 20 12.74 37.71 -2.27
CA GLU A 20 11.87 36.75 -1.57
C GLU A 20 10.58 37.42 -1.09
N PRO A 21 9.43 37.18 -1.74
CA PRO A 21 8.18 37.80 -1.32
C PRO A 21 7.61 37.13 -0.07
N LEU A 22 7.16 37.93 0.90
CA LEU A 22 6.28 37.47 1.97
C LEU A 22 4.85 37.38 1.45
N VAL A 23 4.33 36.16 1.40
CA VAL A 23 2.92 35.93 1.11
C VAL A 23 2.21 35.66 2.43
N LEU A 24 1.10 36.37 2.67
CA LEU A 24 0.21 36.16 3.81
C LEU A 24 -1.13 35.65 3.27
N ALA A 25 -1.72 34.66 3.93
CA ALA A 25 -3.08 34.23 3.63
C ALA A 25 -3.96 34.42 4.87
N ALA A 26 -5.12 35.04 4.67
CA ALA A 26 -6.07 35.31 5.73
C ALA A 26 -7.46 34.82 5.35
N LYS A 27 -8.18 34.26 6.32
CA LYS A 27 -9.62 34.04 6.25
C LYS A 27 -10.30 35.10 7.10
N LEU A 28 -11.13 35.92 6.47
CA LEU A 28 -11.90 36.96 7.14
C LEU A 28 -13.36 36.53 7.25
N ASP A 29 -14.03 36.96 8.31
CA ASP A 29 -15.48 36.84 8.48
C ASP A 29 -16.25 37.83 7.60
N LYS A 30 -15.69 39.02 7.37
CA LYS A 30 -16.24 40.06 6.48
C LYS A 30 -15.14 40.68 5.63
N LEU A 31 -15.45 40.92 4.35
CA LEU A 31 -14.54 41.55 3.39
C LEU A 31 -14.66 43.08 3.45
N ALA A 32 -14.38 43.68 4.61
CA ALA A 32 -14.52 45.12 4.85
C ALA A 32 -13.33 45.71 5.61
N GLY A 33 -13.11 47.01 5.44
CA GLY A 33 -12.07 47.77 6.15
C GLY A 33 -10.72 47.82 5.43
N SER A 34 -9.64 47.92 6.23
CA SER A 34 -8.27 48.04 5.73
C SER A 34 -7.31 47.09 6.46
N ILE A 35 -6.25 46.72 5.73
CA ILE A 35 -5.12 45.93 6.23
C ILE A 35 -3.94 46.86 6.37
N GLU A 36 -3.46 47.05 7.59
CA GLU A 36 -2.24 47.80 7.86
C GLU A 36 -1.09 46.83 8.08
N ILE A 37 -0.02 46.96 7.30
CA ILE A 37 1.19 46.16 7.38
C ILE A 37 2.29 47.07 7.90
N LYS A 38 2.90 46.70 9.03
CA LYS A 38 4.01 47.42 9.65
C LYS A 38 5.27 46.56 9.68
N GLY A 39 6.41 47.21 9.51
CA GLY A 39 7.71 46.57 9.63
C GLY A 39 8.82 47.61 9.76
N ARG A 40 10.05 47.16 9.59
CA ARG A 40 11.24 48.02 9.53
C ARG A 40 12.10 47.60 8.34
N ILE A 41 12.65 48.59 7.63
CA ILE A 41 13.66 48.39 6.59
C ILE A 41 14.96 48.99 7.12
N GLY A 42 15.88 48.14 7.57
CA GLY A 42 17.00 48.57 8.41
C GLY A 42 16.48 49.25 9.67
N ASP A 43 16.92 50.49 9.91
CA ASP A 43 16.48 51.24 11.09
C ASP A 43 15.23 52.11 10.91
N ARG A 44 14.64 52.10 9.71
CA ARG A 44 13.50 52.97 9.38
C ARG A 44 12.18 52.21 9.51
N PRO A 45 11.20 52.74 10.27
CA PRO A 45 9.85 52.16 10.29
C PRO A 45 9.23 52.28 8.90
N TRP A 46 8.48 51.25 8.53
CA TRP A 46 7.75 51.17 7.27
C TRP A 46 6.32 50.72 7.56
N SER A 47 5.34 51.39 6.96
CA SER A 47 3.93 51.02 7.05
C SER A 47 3.24 51.19 5.71
N VAL A 48 2.36 50.27 5.37
CA VAL A 48 1.49 50.34 4.21
C VAL A 48 0.09 49.93 4.61
N THR A 49 -0.90 50.73 4.18
CA THR A 49 -2.32 50.44 4.39
C THR A 49 -2.96 50.07 3.06
N LEU A 50 -3.57 48.89 3.02
CA LEU A 50 -4.24 48.34 1.85
C LEU A 50 -5.75 48.28 2.12
N PRO A 51 -6.58 49.02 1.36
CA PRO A 51 -8.04 48.91 1.48
C PRO A 51 -8.52 47.57 0.89
N VAL A 52 -9.31 46.83 1.66
CA VAL A 52 -9.82 45.50 1.26
C VAL A 52 -10.79 45.61 0.08
N ALA A 53 -11.49 46.74 -0.05
CA ALA A 53 -12.44 46.99 -1.13
C ALA A 53 -11.83 46.92 -2.53
N ASN A 54 -10.51 47.12 -2.67
CA ASN A 54 -9.79 47.06 -3.94
C ASN A 54 -9.19 45.67 -4.22
N ALA A 55 -9.51 44.66 -3.41
CA ALA A 55 -8.98 43.32 -3.58
C ALA A 55 -9.52 42.68 -4.88
N ALA A 56 -8.62 42.14 -5.69
CA ALA A 56 -9.01 41.38 -6.87
C ALA A 56 -9.64 40.03 -6.46
N GLU A 57 -10.66 39.61 -7.19
CA GLU A 57 -11.26 38.29 -7.01
C GLU A 57 -10.32 37.19 -7.51
N GLY A 58 -10.23 36.09 -6.75
CA GLY A 58 -9.38 34.95 -7.08
C GLY A 58 -10.06 33.62 -6.78
N LYS A 59 -9.89 32.64 -7.67
CA LYS A 59 -10.37 31.27 -7.45
C LYS A 59 -9.34 30.47 -6.67
N GLY A 60 -9.80 29.63 -5.74
CA GLY A 60 -8.93 28.72 -4.98
C GLY A 60 -8.18 29.34 -3.78
N LEU A 61 -8.46 30.60 -3.43
CA LEU A 61 -7.85 31.28 -2.27
C LEU A 61 -8.07 30.53 -0.96
N SER A 62 -9.24 29.89 -0.81
CA SER A 62 -9.56 29.05 0.36
C SER A 62 -8.62 27.84 0.49
N LYS A 63 -8.26 27.20 -0.63
CA LYS A 63 -7.31 26.08 -0.64
C LYS A 63 -5.88 26.56 -0.36
N LEU A 64 -5.49 27.74 -0.85
CA LEU A 64 -4.19 28.33 -0.56
C LEU A 64 -4.04 28.63 0.94
N TRP A 65 -5.04 29.27 1.53
CA TRP A 65 -5.09 29.53 2.97
C TRP A 65 -5.03 28.23 3.78
N ALA A 66 -5.86 27.24 3.43
CA ALA A 66 -5.90 25.96 4.15
C ALA A 66 -4.57 25.18 4.04
N ARG A 67 -3.92 25.15 2.87
CA ARG A 67 -2.59 24.53 2.70
C ARG A 67 -1.55 25.17 3.63
N ARG A 68 -1.59 26.49 3.79
CA ARG A 68 -0.68 27.23 4.67
C ARG A 68 -0.97 26.98 6.14
N LYS A 69 -2.24 26.97 6.55
CA LYS A 69 -2.63 26.56 7.91
C LYS A 69 -2.23 25.12 8.23
N ILE A 70 -2.33 24.21 7.26
CA ILE A 70 -1.82 22.83 7.40
C ILE A 70 -0.30 22.84 7.60
N ALA A 71 0.45 23.64 6.82
CA ALA A 71 1.90 23.76 6.99
C ALA A 71 2.27 24.29 8.38
N ASP A 72 1.56 25.32 8.89
CA ASP A 72 1.76 25.84 10.24
C ASP A 72 1.51 24.75 11.31
N ALA A 73 0.47 23.92 11.14
CA ALA A 73 0.18 22.82 12.05
C ALA A 73 1.26 21.71 12.01
N GLU A 74 1.79 21.39 10.82
CA GLU A 74 2.92 20.45 10.69
C GLU A 74 4.20 20.99 11.34
N VAL A 75 4.46 22.30 11.23
CA VAL A 75 5.58 22.97 11.93
C VAL A 75 5.37 22.94 13.44
N ALA A 76 4.18 23.28 13.94
CA ALA A 76 3.86 23.25 15.36
C ALA A 76 4.02 21.84 15.96
N ARG A 77 3.60 20.81 15.20
CA ARG A 77 3.83 19.40 15.53
C ARG A 77 5.32 19.08 15.62
N THR A 78 6.11 19.47 14.62
CA THR A 78 7.54 19.15 14.52
C THR A 78 8.37 19.86 15.60
N THR A 79 7.98 21.09 15.94
CA THR A 79 8.64 21.92 16.96
C THR A 79 8.15 21.66 18.38
N ARG A 80 7.22 20.69 18.56
CA ARG A 80 6.57 20.35 19.86
C ARG A 80 5.84 21.52 20.51
N GLN A 81 5.36 22.48 19.72
CA GLN A 81 4.48 23.54 20.19
C GLN A 81 3.04 23.03 20.41
N GLN A 82 2.68 21.93 19.74
CA GLN A 82 1.40 21.25 19.87
C GLN A 82 1.62 19.73 19.95
N SER A 83 0.70 19.02 20.61
CA SER A 83 0.71 17.56 20.60
C SER A 83 0.56 17.02 19.17
N PRO A 84 1.21 15.90 18.81
CA PRO A 84 1.01 15.27 17.50
C PRO A 84 -0.47 14.98 17.20
N GLU A 85 -1.23 14.56 18.20
CA GLU A 85 -2.63 14.20 18.05
C GLU A 85 -3.51 15.40 17.73
N ASP A 86 -3.30 16.53 18.39
CA ASP A 86 -4.11 17.72 18.15
C ASP A 86 -3.73 18.40 16.84
N ALA A 87 -2.44 18.40 16.47
CA ALA A 87 -2.01 18.86 15.16
C ALA A 87 -2.61 17.99 14.04
N ASP A 88 -2.57 16.66 14.18
CA ASP A 88 -3.13 15.73 13.19
C ASP A 88 -4.65 15.91 13.05
N LYS A 89 -5.38 16.15 14.15
CA LYS A 89 -6.82 16.50 14.08
C LYS A 89 -7.05 17.79 13.29
N THR A 90 -6.27 18.84 13.55
CA THR A 90 -6.37 20.11 12.81
C THR A 90 -6.07 19.92 11.33
N ILE A 91 -5.00 19.20 11.00
CA ILE A 91 -4.60 18.92 9.62
C ILE A 91 -5.69 18.12 8.89
N LEU A 92 -6.23 17.07 9.52
CA LEU A 92 -7.28 16.23 8.94
C LEU A 92 -8.56 17.04 8.70
N ALA A 93 -8.99 17.85 9.67
CA ALA A 93 -10.18 18.68 9.54
C ALA A 93 -10.07 19.68 8.37
N LEU A 94 -8.93 20.38 8.26
CA LEU A 94 -8.67 21.31 7.15
C LEU A 94 -8.57 20.58 5.81
N ALA A 95 -7.89 19.44 5.78
CA ALA A 95 -7.72 18.62 4.59
C ALA A 95 -9.05 18.15 4.00
N LEU A 96 -9.94 17.63 4.85
CA LEU A 96 -11.27 17.19 4.43
C LEU A 96 -12.16 18.35 4.01
N ALA A 97 -12.19 19.43 4.79
CA ALA A 97 -13.02 20.61 4.50
C ALA A 97 -12.67 21.28 3.16
N HIS A 98 -11.39 21.27 2.78
CA HIS A 98 -10.90 21.93 1.57
C HIS A 98 -10.49 20.96 0.45
N GLN A 99 -10.70 19.65 0.63
CA GLN A 99 -10.31 18.60 -0.32
C GLN A 99 -8.82 18.68 -0.70
N ILE A 100 -7.95 18.72 0.31
CA ILE A 100 -6.50 18.78 0.16
C ILE A 100 -5.92 17.43 0.54
N VAL A 101 -5.02 16.91 -0.30
CA VAL A 101 -4.24 15.70 0.01
C VAL A 101 -3.10 16.07 0.95
N THR A 102 -2.99 15.35 2.06
CA THR A 102 -1.97 15.53 3.11
C THR A 102 -1.41 14.16 3.51
N ARG A 103 -0.50 14.12 4.49
CA ARG A 103 -0.05 12.85 5.09
C ARG A 103 -1.21 12.00 5.67
N LEU A 104 -2.33 12.63 6.00
CA LEU A 104 -3.49 12.01 6.64
C LEU A 104 -4.65 11.68 5.68
N THR A 105 -4.53 12.02 4.39
CA THR A 105 -5.62 11.86 3.42
C THR A 105 -5.11 11.36 2.08
N SER A 106 -5.92 10.57 1.38
CA SER A 106 -5.62 10.05 0.04
C SER A 106 -6.84 10.18 -0.87
N LEU A 107 -6.60 10.26 -2.18
CA LEU A 107 -7.67 10.22 -3.18
C LEU A 107 -7.79 8.79 -3.68
N VAL A 108 -8.95 8.17 -3.45
CA VAL A 108 -9.27 6.83 -3.94
C VAL A 108 -10.34 6.96 -5.01
N ALA A 109 -10.04 6.49 -6.22
CA ALA A 109 -11.04 6.36 -7.27
C ALA A 109 -11.76 5.03 -7.09
N VAL A 110 -13.08 5.09 -6.86
CA VAL A 110 -13.96 3.90 -6.82
C VAL A 110 -14.76 3.88 -8.11
N ASP A 111 -14.63 2.78 -8.86
CA ASP A 111 -15.45 2.57 -10.06
C ASP A 111 -16.91 2.31 -9.65
N LYS A 112 -17.84 2.92 -10.38
CA LYS A 112 -19.29 2.78 -10.16
C LYS A 112 -19.84 1.53 -10.81
N THR A 113 -19.16 0.96 -11.81
CA THR A 113 -19.61 -0.24 -12.51
C THR A 113 -18.86 -1.44 -11.93
N PRO A 114 -19.45 -2.17 -10.96
CA PRO A 114 -18.81 -3.38 -10.45
C PRO A 114 -18.63 -4.37 -11.60
N SER A 115 -17.43 -4.94 -11.76
CA SER A 115 -17.13 -5.87 -12.85
C SER A 115 -18.01 -7.12 -12.84
N ARG A 116 -18.66 -7.41 -11.70
CA ARG A 116 -19.73 -8.40 -11.59
C ARG A 116 -21.03 -7.71 -11.13
N PRO A 117 -22.13 -7.83 -11.89
CA PRO A 117 -23.47 -7.47 -11.44
C PRO A 117 -23.92 -8.28 -10.22
N GLU A 118 -24.70 -7.66 -9.34
CA GLU A 118 -25.23 -8.32 -8.15
C GLU A 118 -26.14 -9.51 -8.53
N GLY A 119 -25.93 -10.68 -7.91
CA GLY A 119 -26.72 -11.90 -8.16
C GLY A 119 -26.20 -12.84 -9.26
N GLU A 120 -25.16 -12.44 -10.02
CA GLU A 120 -24.49 -13.36 -10.96
C GLU A 120 -23.67 -14.42 -10.20
N PRO A 121 -23.82 -15.73 -10.52
CA PRO A 121 -23.07 -16.78 -9.85
C PRO A 121 -21.56 -16.66 -10.12
N LEU A 122 -20.77 -17.03 -9.12
CA LEU A 122 -19.32 -17.18 -9.26
C LEU A 122 -19.01 -18.27 -10.30
N LYS A 123 -18.52 -17.89 -11.48
CA LYS A 123 -17.87 -18.85 -12.38
C LYS A 123 -16.49 -19.18 -11.84
N LEU A 124 -16.33 -20.41 -11.36
CA LEU A 124 -15.03 -20.98 -11.06
C LEU A 124 -14.35 -21.31 -12.39
N SER A 125 -13.37 -20.51 -12.79
CA SER A 125 -12.49 -20.82 -13.91
C SER A 125 -11.11 -21.15 -13.36
N GLU A 126 -10.56 -22.29 -13.75
CA GLU A 126 -9.15 -22.56 -13.49
C GLU A 126 -8.30 -21.60 -14.35
N LEU A 127 -7.58 -20.69 -13.69
CA LEU A 127 -6.61 -19.85 -14.38
C LEU A 127 -5.39 -20.70 -14.76
N PRO A 128 -4.90 -20.62 -16.00
CA PRO A 128 -3.69 -21.31 -16.38
C PRO A 128 -2.51 -20.81 -15.53
N LEU A 129 -1.77 -21.75 -14.95
CA LEU A 129 -0.56 -21.46 -14.18
C LEU A 129 0.55 -21.03 -15.16
N ASN A 130 1.13 -19.85 -14.96
CA ASN A 130 2.35 -19.48 -15.65
C ASN A 130 3.51 -20.29 -15.08
N LEU A 131 4.08 -21.18 -15.89
CA LEU A 131 5.26 -21.94 -15.51
C LEU A 131 6.54 -21.18 -15.88
N PRO A 132 7.64 -21.38 -15.12
CA PRO A 132 8.95 -20.89 -15.52
C PRO A 132 9.32 -21.36 -16.93
N ALA A 133 10.16 -20.59 -17.62
CA ALA A 133 10.59 -20.93 -18.98
C ALA A 133 11.20 -22.34 -19.04
N GLY A 134 10.74 -23.15 -20.00
CA GLY A 134 11.22 -24.52 -20.24
C GLY A 134 10.51 -25.62 -19.44
N TRP A 135 9.53 -25.29 -18.60
CA TRP A 135 8.76 -26.28 -17.85
C TRP A 135 7.53 -26.75 -18.62
N ASP A 136 7.28 -28.06 -18.60
CA ASP A 136 6.13 -28.70 -19.23
C ASP A 136 5.10 -29.09 -18.16
N PHE A 137 3.89 -28.56 -18.28
CA PHE A 137 2.81 -28.75 -17.32
C PHE A 137 2.46 -30.23 -17.13
N ALA A 138 2.40 -30.99 -18.23
CA ALA A 138 2.02 -32.41 -18.19
C ALA A 138 3.07 -33.25 -17.45
N LYS A 139 4.35 -32.86 -17.50
CA LYS A 139 5.44 -33.56 -16.81
C LYS A 139 5.48 -33.28 -15.31
N VAL A 140 5.08 -32.08 -14.89
CA VAL A 140 5.13 -31.66 -13.47
C VAL A 140 3.88 -32.08 -12.71
N PHE A 141 2.71 -31.97 -13.34
CA PHE A 141 1.42 -32.19 -12.68
C PHE A 141 0.65 -33.42 -13.19
N GLY A 142 1.16 -34.11 -14.20
CA GLY A 142 0.49 -35.24 -14.85
C GLY A 142 -0.64 -34.80 -15.80
N GLU A 143 -1.12 -35.74 -16.63
CA GLU A 143 -2.36 -35.55 -17.39
C GLU A 143 -3.54 -35.63 -16.42
N ARG A 144 -4.28 -34.51 -16.27
CA ARG A 144 -5.53 -34.55 -15.50
C ARG A 144 -6.59 -35.32 -16.29
N PRO A 145 -7.29 -36.30 -15.69
CA PRO A 145 -8.45 -36.88 -16.32
C PRO A 145 -9.44 -35.75 -16.60
N SER A 146 -9.90 -35.67 -17.85
CA SER A 146 -11.06 -34.87 -18.23
C SER A 146 -12.18 -35.14 -17.23
N LEU A 147 -12.54 -34.14 -16.40
CA LEU A 147 -13.72 -34.25 -15.56
C LEU A 147 -14.92 -34.56 -16.48
N PRO A 148 -15.75 -35.56 -16.16
CA PRO A 148 -16.95 -35.83 -16.96
C PRO A 148 -17.81 -34.57 -17.00
N ALA A 149 -18.41 -34.31 -18.17
CA ALA A 149 -19.30 -33.18 -18.38
C ALA A 149 -20.31 -33.07 -17.22
N ALA A 150 -20.51 -31.83 -16.74
CA ALA A 150 -21.42 -31.55 -15.63
C ALA A 150 -22.77 -32.25 -15.87
N PRO A 151 -23.34 -32.95 -14.87
CA PRO A 151 -24.62 -33.61 -15.05
C PRO A 151 -25.67 -32.55 -15.40
N THR A 152 -26.36 -32.72 -16.51
CA THR A 152 -27.51 -31.90 -16.86
C THR A 152 -28.55 -32.05 -15.74
N GLU A 153 -28.77 -31.00 -14.95
CA GLU A 153 -29.83 -30.98 -13.96
C GLU A 153 -31.17 -31.18 -14.67
N ARG A 154 -31.71 -32.41 -14.60
CA ARG A 154 -33.07 -32.70 -15.06
C ARG A 154 -34.02 -32.14 -13.99
N ARG A 155 -34.57 -30.96 -14.26
CA ARG A 155 -35.66 -30.35 -13.47
C ARG A 155 -36.78 -31.37 -13.33
N ALA A 156 -37.11 -31.75 -12.09
CA ALA A 156 -38.28 -32.56 -11.81
C ALA A 156 -39.52 -31.66 -11.96
N ASP A 157 -40.31 -31.88 -13.00
CA ASP A 157 -41.72 -31.48 -12.96
C ASP A 157 -42.42 -32.35 -11.91
N ALA A 158 -43.13 -31.70 -11.00
CA ALA A 158 -43.88 -32.34 -9.94
C ALA A 158 -45.10 -33.04 -10.53
N GLY A 159 -44.95 -34.31 -10.90
CA GLY A 159 -46.06 -35.12 -11.40
C GLY A 159 -45.66 -36.46 -11.97
N ASP A 160 -45.07 -37.34 -11.16
CA ASP A 160 -45.38 -38.78 -11.11
C ASP A 160 -44.29 -39.54 -10.34
N GLY A 161 -44.66 -40.07 -9.19
CA GLY A 161 -43.79 -40.90 -8.35
C GLY A 161 -43.65 -42.31 -8.93
N LYS A 162 -42.48 -42.63 -9.48
CA LYS A 162 -41.98 -44.00 -9.57
C LYS A 162 -40.52 -44.05 -9.08
N LEU A 163 -40.35 -44.50 -7.84
CA LEU A 163 -39.05 -44.84 -7.26
C LEU A 163 -38.48 -46.06 -8.00
N GLN A 164 -37.46 -45.85 -8.85
CA GLN A 164 -36.58 -46.93 -9.31
C GLN A 164 -35.31 -46.93 -8.45
N LEU A 165 -35.15 -47.99 -7.67
CA LEU A 165 -33.96 -48.25 -6.88
C LEU A 165 -32.84 -48.71 -7.82
N ALA A 166 -31.91 -47.82 -8.15
CA ALA A 166 -30.76 -48.14 -8.99
C ALA A 166 -29.72 -48.94 -8.18
N ALA A 167 -29.54 -50.22 -8.53
CA ALA A 167 -28.51 -51.07 -7.96
C ALA A 167 -27.10 -50.56 -8.36
N LEU A 168 -26.31 -50.12 -7.37
CA LEU A 168 -24.89 -49.82 -7.56
C LEU A 168 -24.12 -51.11 -7.86
N LYS A 169 -23.81 -51.37 -9.14
CA LYS A 169 -22.65 -52.22 -9.50
C LYS A 169 -21.37 -51.41 -9.26
N ARG A 170 -20.70 -51.67 -8.14
CA ARG A 170 -19.32 -51.20 -7.90
C ARG A 170 -18.36 -52.09 -8.71
N SER A 171 -17.78 -51.55 -9.77
CA SER A 171 -16.58 -52.12 -10.38
C SER A 171 -15.35 -51.69 -9.56
N PRO A 172 -14.41 -52.59 -9.24
CA PRO A 172 -13.19 -52.22 -8.53
C PRO A 172 -12.29 -51.37 -9.43
N VAL A 173 -11.91 -50.19 -8.93
CA VAL A 173 -10.87 -49.35 -9.53
C VAL A 173 -9.54 -50.09 -9.38
N ALA A 174 -8.89 -50.40 -10.50
CA ALA A 174 -7.55 -50.95 -10.50
C ALA A 174 -6.58 -49.90 -9.96
N THR A 175 -6.01 -50.15 -8.79
CA THR A 175 -4.93 -49.35 -8.20
C THR A 175 -3.67 -49.59 -9.02
N GLN A 176 -3.41 -48.75 -10.03
CA GLN A 176 -2.08 -48.66 -10.61
C GLN A 176 -1.17 -48.01 -9.56
N GLY A 177 -0.11 -48.73 -9.17
CA GLY A 177 0.87 -48.26 -8.20
C GLY A 177 1.51 -46.93 -8.64
N PRO A 178 2.03 -46.12 -7.70
CA PRO A 178 2.58 -44.82 -8.02
C PRO A 178 3.76 -44.97 -8.98
N GLY A 179 3.55 -44.56 -10.24
CA GLY A 179 4.64 -44.28 -11.16
C GLY A 179 5.55 -43.26 -10.51
N THR A 180 6.83 -43.62 -10.35
CA THR A 180 7.83 -42.74 -9.76
C THR A 180 7.89 -41.45 -10.56
N ILE A 181 7.47 -40.34 -9.95
CA ILE A 181 7.52 -39.01 -10.55
C ILE A 181 9.01 -38.69 -10.77
N GLN A 182 9.47 -38.81 -12.03
CA GLN A 182 10.82 -38.42 -12.41
C GLN A 182 10.88 -36.90 -12.46
N LEU A 183 11.27 -36.31 -11.34
CA LEU A 183 11.52 -34.87 -11.26
C LEU A 183 12.69 -34.50 -12.20
N PRO A 184 12.61 -33.33 -12.87
CA PRO A 184 13.74 -32.83 -13.64
C PRO A 184 14.96 -32.71 -12.74
N LYS A 185 16.08 -33.28 -13.17
CA LYS A 185 17.35 -33.25 -12.44
C LYS A 185 17.70 -31.79 -12.14
N THR A 186 17.79 -31.46 -10.85
CA THR A 186 18.16 -30.12 -10.41
C THR A 186 19.62 -29.84 -10.80
N ALA A 187 19.93 -28.62 -11.19
CA ALA A 187 21.27 -28.20 -11.64
C ALA A 187 22.28 -28.02 -10.47
N THR A 188 21.95 -28.51 -9.28
CA THR A 188 22.76 -28.30 -8.08
C THR A 188 23.77 -29.43 -7.95
N ASP A 189 25.06 -29.08 -7.93
CA ASP A 189 26.20 -30.00 -7.80
C ASP A 189 26.36 -30.55 -6.35
N ALA A 190 25.24 -30.97 -5.77
CA ALA A 190 25.10 -31.32 -4.36
C ALA A 190 25.92 -32.55 -3.98
N GLU A 191 25.99 -33.53 -4.88
CA GLU A 191 26.79 -34.75 -4.69
C GLU A 191 28.28 -34.40 -4.54
N LEU A 192 28.80 -33.52 -5.40
CA LEU A 192 30.19 -33.09 -5.36
C LEU A 192 30.53 -32.35 -4.06
N LYS A 193 29.63 -31.47 -3.60
CA LYS A 193 29.79 -30.73 -2.33
C LYS A 193 29.71 -31.63 -1.11
N MET A 194 28.85 -32.65 -1.12
CA MET A 194 28.78 -33.62 -0.03
C MET A 194 30.06 -34.47 0.06
N ILE A 195 30.59 -34.94 -1.07
CA ILE A 195 31.87 -35.68 -1.11
C ILE A 195 33.01 -34.81 -0.57
N ALA A 196 33.11 -33.55 -1.00
CA ALA A 196 34.11 -32.62 -0.50
C ALA A 196 34.00 -32.39 1.02
N GLY A 197 32.78 -32.28 1.54
CA GLY A 197 32.53 -32.15 2.99
C GLY A 197 32.96 -33.38 3.80
N VAL A 198 32.68 -34.59 3.29
CA VAL A 198 33.11 -35.84 3.94
C VAL A 198 34.64 -35.95 3.96
N ILE A 199 35.32 -35.55 2.88
CA ILE A 199 36.79 -35.53 2.84
C ILE A 199 37.36 -34.57 3.88
N LEU A 200 36.81 -33.35 4.00
CA LEU A 200 37.27 -32.39 5.01
C LEU A 200 37.07 -32.89 6.44
N LEU A 201 35.95 -33.55 6.73
CA LEU A 201 35.68 -34.13 8.05
C LEU A 201 36.66 -35.27 8.38
N THR A 202 36.96 -36.14 7.42
CA THR A 202 37.91 -37.24 7.65
C THR A 202 39.34 -36.73 7.87
N VAL A 203 39.78 -35.72 7.11
CA VAL A 203 41.08 -35.06 7.31
C VAL A 203 41.13 -34.36 8.68
N SER A 204 40.08 -33.63 9.06
CA SER A 204 40.00 -32.98 10.37
C SER A 204 40.08 -34.00 11.53
N LEU A 205 39.41 -35.15 11.41
CA LEU A 205 39.45 -36.20 12.42
C LEU A 205 40.86 -36.82 12.54
N LEU A 206 41.52 -37.06 11.41
CA LEU A 206 42.89 -37.57 11.37
C LEU A 206 43.88 -36.61 12.05
N LEU A 207 43.80 -35.32 11.74
CA LEU A 207 44.65 -34.29 12.36
C LEU A 207 44.40 -34.21 13.87
N LEU A 208 43.14 -34.31 14.31
CA LEU A 208 42.80 -34.28 15.73
C LEU A 208 43.38 -35.50 16.48
N VAL A 209 43.31 -36.69 15.88
CA VAL A 209 43.91 -37.91 16.45
C VAL A 209 45.43 -37.83 16.50
N PHE A 210 46.08 -37.31 15.45
CA PHE A 210 47.53 -37.12 15.43
C PHE A 210 47.99 -36.09 16.48
N ASN A 211 47.29 -34.97 16.60
CA ASN A 211 47.63 -33.92 17.56
C ASN A 211 47.48 -34.42 19.01
N ARG A 212 46.45 -35.22 19.31
CA ARG A 212 46.27 -35.83 20.64
C ARG A 212 47.35 -36.85 21.00
N ARG A 213 47.94 -37.53 20.01
CA ARG A 213 49.03 -38.51 20.25
C ARG A 213 50.38 -37.84 20.53
N GLN A 214 50.59 -36.61 20.07
CA GLN A 214 51.83 -35.85 20.31
C GLN A 214 51.83 -35.15 21.69
N THR A 215 50.66 -34.96 22.31
CA THR A 215 50.52 -34.25 23.60
C THR A 215 50.54 -35.14 24.85
N SER A 216 50.92 -36.42 24.74
CA SER A 216 51.12 -37.29 25.91
C SER A 216 52.59 -37.25 26.34
N PRO A 217 52.95 -36.57 27.46
CA PRO A 217 54.32 -36.61 27.97
C PRO A 217 54.56 -37.94 28.72
N GLN A 218 55.79 -38.44 28.66
CA GLN A 218 56.35 -39.27 29.73
C GLN A 218 56.78 -38.38 30.90
#